data_AF-A0A946TJU3-F1
#
_entry.id   AF-A0A946TJU3-F1
#
_cell.length_a   1.000
_cell.length_b   1.000
_cell.length_c   1.000
_cell.angle_alpha   90.00
_cell.angle_beta   90.00
_cell.angle_gamma   90.00
#
_symmetry.space_group_name_H-M   'P 1'
#
loop_
_entity.id
_entity.type
_entity.pdbx_description
1 polymer ?
#
loop_
_entity_poly.entity_id
_entity_poly.type
_entity_poly.pdbx_seq_one_letter_code
_entity_poly.pdbx_strand_id
1 'polypeptide(L)'
;MTKTSGLEAVQQLYLIQIELSDYLESDTYSAKKQTPQVKKQLREFTSLLKVADSGFMGGEDILEGLEELRKQVSVRIKKFLSKKK
;
A
#
# COMPACT_ATOMS: atom_id res chain seq x y z
N MET A 1 -28.23 7.45 -0.29
CA MET A 1 -27.07 8.23 -0.78
C MET A 1 -25.83 7.79 0.00
N THR A 2 -25.13 6.73 -0.44
CA THR A 2 -23.90 6.23 0.20
C THR A 2 -23.04 5.47 -0.81
N LYS A 3 -22.94 5.97 -2.06
CA LYS A 3 -22.03 5.40 -3.09
C LYS A 3 -20.67 6.09 -3.12
N THR A 4 -20.53 7.27 -2.49
CA THR A 4 -19.31 8.07 -2.48
C THR A 4 -18.19 7.41 -1.68
N SER A 5 -18.51 6.79 -0.54
CA SER A 5 -17.50 6.23 0.37
C SER A 5 -16.70 5.05 -0.20
N GLY A 6 -17.32 4.21 -1.03
CA GLY A 6 -16.63 3.07 -1.65
C GLY A 6 -15.67 3.50 -2.77
N LEU A 7 -16.11 4.40 -3.64
CA LEU A 7 -15.28 4.92 -4.73
C LEU A 7 -14.12 5.78 -4.19
N GLU A 8 -14.38 6.60 -3.17
CA GLU A 8 -13.35 7.42 -2.52
C GLU A 8 -12.29 6.55 -1.82
N ALA A 9 -12.71 5.45 -1.16
CA ALA A 9 -11.78 4.47 -0.59
C ALA A 9 -10.89 3.82 -1.65
N VAL A 10 -11.46 3.47 -2.81
CA VAL A 10 -10.70 2.91 -3.94
C VAL A 10 -9.71 3.94 -4.50
N GLN A 11 -10.12 5.21 -4.66
CA GLN A 11 -9.23 6.27 -5.12
C GLN A 11 -8.06 6.50 -4.16
N GLN A 12 -8.33 6.57 -2.85
CA GLN A 12 -7.28 6.68 -1.84
C GLN A 12 -6.33 5.47 -1.86
N LEU A 13 -6.87 4.27 -2.08
CA LEU A 13 -6.08 3.05 -2.19
C LEU A 13 -5.11 3.13 -3.37
N TYR A 14 -5.56 3.58 -4.54
CA TYR A 14 -4.70 3.77 -5.71
C TYR A 14 -3.64 4.86 -5.51
N LEU A 15 -3.96 5.95 -4.83
CA LEU A 15 -2.96 6.98 -4.51
C LEU A 15 -1.84 6.41 -3.62
N ILE A 16 -2.22 5.69 -2.57
CA ILE A 16 -1.24 5.05 -1.68
C ILE A 16 -0.46 3.96 -2.44
N GLN A 17 -1.10 3.23 -3.36
CA GLN A 17 -0.43 2.22 -4.20
C GLN A 17 0.76 2.83 -4.96
N ILE A 18 0.61 4.03 -5.52
CA ILE A 18 1.68 4.73 -6.26
C ILE A 18 2.83 5.05 -5.32
N GLU A 19 2.56 5.62 -4.14
CA GLU A 19 3.58 5.96 -3.16
C GLU A 19 4.32 4.72 -2.62
N LEU A 20 3.59 3.62 -2.42
CA LEU A 20 4.15 2.33 -2.02
C LEU A 20 5.03 1.73 -3.12
N SER A 21 4.68 1.93 -4.40
CA SER A 21 5.45 1.47 -5.54
C SER A 21 6.74 2.28 -5.71
N ASP A 22 6.66 3.61 -5.58
CA ASP A 22 7.84 4.49 -5.58
C ASP A 22 8.83 4.08 -4.46
N TYR A 23 8.32 3.73 -3.29
CA TYR A 23 9.16 3.21 -2.21
C TYR A 23 9.90 1.91 -2.56
N LEU A 24 9.28 1.01 -3.34
CA LEU A 24 9.92 -0.21 -3.82
C LEU A 24 11.00 0.07 -4.87
N GLU A 25 10.87 1.13 -5.64
CA GLU A 25 11.87 1.53 -6.65
C GLU A 25 12.96 2.42 -6.05
N SER A 26 12.67 3.12 -4.95
CA SER A 26 13.60 4.04 -4.29
C SER A 26 14.88 3.35 -3.81
N ASP A 27 16.00 4.05 -3.88
CA ASP A 27 17.28 3.54 -3.39
C ASP A 27 17.26 3.30 -1.87
N THR A 28 18.25 2.55 -1.36
CA THR A 28 18.31 2.16 0.06
C THR A 28 18.35 3.35 1.03
N TYR A 29 18.98 4.46 0.64
CA TYR A 29 19.08 5.65 1.50
C TYR A 29 17.76 6.39 1.58
N SER A 30 17.11 6.61 0.43
CA SER A 30 15.77 7.21 0.34
C SER A 30 14.73 6.36 1.04
N ALA A 31 14.73 5.04 0.80
CA ALA A 31 13.84 4.10 1.46
C ALA A 31 13.99 4.13 2.99
N LYS A 32 15.20 4.22 3.54
CA LYS A 32 15.38 4.32 5.00
C LYS A 32 14.72 5.57 5.59
N LYS A 33 14.82 6.72 4.92
CA LYS A 33 14.18 7.98 5.36
C LYS A 33 12.66 7.92 5.26
N GLN A 34 12.14 7.29 4.20
CA GLN A 34 10.71 7.20 3.94
C GLN A 34 10.01 6.10 4.75
N THR A 35 10.74 5.09 5.25
CA THR A 35 10.21 3.95 6.03
C THR A 35 9.16 4.30 7.09
N PRO A 36 9.32 5.32 7.96
CA PRO A 36 8.30 5.66 8.95
C PRO A 36 6.99 6.16 8.35
N GLN A 37 7.04 6.92 7.26
CA GLN A 37 5.86 7.39 6.53
C GLN A 37 5.18 6.23 5.77
N VAL A 38 5.98 5.44 5.06
CA VAL A 38 5.53 4.26 4.32
C VAL A 38 4.89 3.21 5.24
N LYS A 39 5.34 3.10 6.49
CA LYS A 39 4.69 2.24 7.48
C LYS A 39 3.28 2.71 7.86
N LYS A 40 3.03 4.03 7.88
CA LYS A 40 1.69 4.59 8.10
C LYS A 40 0.81 4.34 6.88
N GLN A 41 1.31 4.68 5.69
CA GLN A 41 0.65 4.42 4.41
C GLN A 41 0.31 2.94 4.22
N LEU A 42 1.21 2.01 4.57
CA LEU A 42 0.94 0.58 4.48
C LEU A 42 -0.20 0.13 5.41
N ARG A 43 -0.30 0.72 6.62
CA ARG A 43 -1.41 0.43 7.54
C ARG A 43 -2.73 0.94 6.98
N GLU A 44 -2.72 2.16 6.45
CA GLU A 44 -3.89 2.78 5.83
C GLU A 44 -4.33 1.99 4.58
N PHE A 45 -3.40 1.63 3.72
CA PHE A 45 -3.61 0.75 2.56
C PHE A 45 -4.21 -0.59 2.95
N THR A 46 -3.73 -1.22 4.04
CA THR A 46 -4.28 -2.48 4.53
C THR A 46 -5.70 -2.32 5.06
N SER A 47 -6.00 -1.21 5.72
CA SER A 47 -7.36 -0.91 6.17
C SER A 47 -8.27 -0.70 4.98
N LEU A 48 -7.86 0.14 4.01
CA LEU A 48 -8.62 0.43 2.80
C LEU A 48 -8.87 -0.83 1.98
N LEU A 49 -7.90 -1.75 1.85
CA LEU A 49 -8.11 -3.04 1.16
C LEU A 49 -9.22 -3.89 1.78
N LYS A 50 -9.50 -3.75 3.08
CA LYS A 50 -10.58 -4.50 3.75
C LYS A 50 -11.96 -3.87 3.56
N VAL A 51 -12.02 -2.56 3.35
CA VAL A 51 -13.29 -1.81 3.22
C VAL A 51 -13.63 -1.50 1.76
N ALA A 52 -12.63 -1.55 0.88
CA ALA A 52 -12.83 -1.35 -0.54
C ALA A 52 -13.66 -2.48 -1.11
N ASP A 53 -14.72 -2.10 -1.79
CA ASP A 53 -15.67 -3.01 -2.40
C ASP A 53 -15.04 -3.58 -3.69
N SER A 54 -14.89 -4.90 -3.74
CA SER A 54 -14.26 -5.63 -4.85
C SER A 54 -14.98 -5.40 -6.18
N GLY A 55 -16.27 -5.03 -6.17
CA GLY A 55 -17.04 -4.65 -7.34
C GLY A 55 -16.58 -3.34 -8.00
N PHE A 56 -15.87 -2.47 -7.27
CA PHE A 56 -15.31 -1.22 -7.78
C PHE A 56 -13.81 -1.30 -8.07
N MET A 57 -13.13 -2.37 -7.62
CA MET A 57 -11.68 -2.53 -7.77
C MET A 57 -11.26 -3.08 -9.14
N GLY A 58 -12.21 -3.61 -9.93
CA GLY A 58 -11.94 -4.13 -11.28
C GLY A 58 -11.71 -5.64 -11.35
N GLY A 59 -12.06 -6.39 -10.30
CA GLY A 59 -12.00 -7.86 -10.27
C GLY A 59 -11.03 -8.43 -9.22
N GLU A 60 -10.98 -9.77 -9.13
CA GLU A 60 -10.11 -10.50 -8.19
C GLU A 60 -8.61 -10.33 -8.51
N ASP A 61 -8.23 -10.27 -9.79
CA ASP A 61 -6.83 -10.09 -10.21
C ASP A 61 -6.19 -8.80 -9.65
N ILE A 62 -6.98 -7.73 -9.57
CA ILE A 62 -6.52 -6.45 -9.02
C ILE A 62 -6.27 -6.57 -7.51
N LEU A 63 -7.17 -7.26 -6.80
CA LEU A 63 -7.02 -7.52 -5.36
C LEU A 63 -5.76 -8.32 -5.05
N GLU A 64 -5.48 -9.36 -5.83
CA GLU A 64 -4.25 -10.16 -5.70
C GLU A 64 -3.00 -9.30 -5.92
N GLY A 65 -2.99 -8.45 -6.95
CA GLY A 65 -1.87 -7.54 -7.22
C GLY A 65 -1.63 -6.54 -6.07
N LEU A 66 -2.70 -5.99 -5.48
CA LEU A 66 -2.61 -5.08 -4.35
C LEU A 66 -2.13 -5.77 -3.07
N GLU A 67 -2.59 -7.00 -2.82
CA GLU A 67 -2.08 -7.81 -1.71
C GLU A 67 -0.61 -8.18 -1.88
N GLU A 68 -0.19 -8.48 -3.12
CA GLU A 68 1.21 -8.74 -3.43
C GLU A 68 2.07 -7.49 -3.19
N LEU A 69 1.64 -6.30 -3.65
CA LEU A 69 2.32 -5.04 -3.36
C LEU A 69 2.48 -4.81 -1.85
N ARG A 70 1.39 -5.00 -1.08
CA ARG A 70 1.41 -4.90 0.39
C ARG A 70 2.49 -5.81 0.99
N LYS A 71 2.58 -7.04 0.50
CA LYS A 71 3.55 -8.05 0.96
C LYS A 71 4.98 -7.63 0.62
N GLN A 72 5.23 -7.17 -0.60
CA GLN A 72 6.54 -6.72 -1.06
C GLN A 72 7.05 -5.54 -0.22
N VAL A 73 6.22 -4.53 0.01
CA VAL A 73 6.59 -3.37 0.85
C VAL A 73 6.86 -3.80 2.29
N SER A 74 6.01 -4.67 2.86
CA SER A 74 6.22 -5.19 4.21
C SER A 74 7.57 -5.92 4.35
N VAL A 75 7.93 -6.75 3.37
CA VAL A 75 9.23 -7.44 3.32
C VAL A 75 10.38 -6.44 3.23
N ARG A 76 10.27 -5.42 2.38
CA ARG A 76 11.29 -4.39 2.21
C ARG A 76 11.50 -3.59 3.51
N ILE A 77 10.42 -3.16 4.17
CA ILE A 77 10.49 -2.49 5.48
C ILE A 77 11.18 -3.38 6.51
N LYS A 78 10.81 -4.67 6.59
CA LYS A 78 11.45 -5.63 7.50
C LYS A 78 12.95 -5.75 7.24
N LYS A 79 13.37 -5.85 5.98
CA LYS A 79 14.80 -5.90 5.60
C LYS A 79 15.57 -4.67 6.10
N PHE A 80 15.00 -3.47 6.01
CA PHE A 80 15.65 -2.26 6.50
C PHE A 80 15.69 -2.16 8.02
N LEU A 81 14.66 -2.66 8.72
CA LEU A 81 14.63 -2.71 10.18
C LEU A 81 15.61 -3.75 10.75
N SER A 82 15.74 -4.91 10.09
CA SER A 82 16.65 -5.99 10.52
C SER A 82 18.12 -5.65 10.30
N LYS A 83 18.48 -4.81 9.31
CA LYS A 83 19.85 -4.31 9.12
C LYS A 83 20.31 -3.29 10.18
N LYS A 84 19.49 -2.98 11.19
CA LYS A 84 19.79 -2.03 12.26
C LYS A 84 20.35 -2.70 13.54
N LYS A 85 20.74 -3.98 13.46
CA LYS A 85 21.27 -4.77 14.57
C LYS A 85 22.74 -5.13 14.34
#